data_AF-A0A8C9TAP6-F1
#
_entry.id   AF-A0A8C9TAP6-F1
#
_cell.length_a   1.000
_cell.length_b   1.000
_cell.length_c   1.000
_cell.angle_alpha   90.00
_cell.angle_beta   90.00
_cell.angle_gamma   90.00
#
_symmetry.space_group_name_H-M   'P 1'
#
loop_
_entity.id
_entity.type
_entity.pdbx_description
1 polymer ?
#
loop_
_entity_poly.entity_id
_entity_poly.type
_entity_poly.pdbx_seq_one_letter_code
_entity_poly.pdbx_strand_id
1 'polypeptide(L)'
;MPAYSTNMRFKFPIFAIILEIITIVLFAFFVEYDKGGHSHGSKEHGGHDRQSNDTEGDTNIRLYPMFQDVHVMIFIGFGFLMTFLKKYGFSSVGLNMLLAAFGLQWGLLMQGFWHGGGKIHVSVYRMINADFSTATVLISFGAVLGKTSPLQLLILTLLEITTFAVNEHIVADLLKASDAGASMTIHAFGAYFGLAVARMLYRPGLKNGHENDGSVYHSDMFAMIGTVFLWMFWPSFNSAIAEPGVPQLTAVVNTYLSLAACTLSAFAVSSLVEHRGKLDMVHIQNATLAGGVAVGTCADMAIGPFGAMLIGFLAGIISTLGFKFLSPILAANLGIQDTCGVHNLHGMPGILGGLAGIVAVQFGKKDGSAGMQAAALGSSLGFALVGGTITGLIMKLPIWGQPPDQNCFDDSIYWEVPEEEEENNESLTHGEHSKNKAEA
;
A
#
# COMPACT_ATOMS: atom_id res chain seq x y z
N MET A 1 15.96 -32.69 -3.17
CA MET A 1 14.54 -32.33 -2.97
C MET A 1 14.13 -31.43 -4.13
N PRO A 2 12.91 -31.49 -4.67
CA PRO A 2 12.54 -30.57 -5.73
C PRO A 2 12.62 -29.15 -5.16
N ALA A 3 13.34 -28.25 -5.84
CA ALA A 3 13.59 -26.88 -5.38
C ALA A 3 12.31 -26.03 -5.23
N TYR A 4 11.16 -26.56 -5.64
CA TYR A 4 9.84 -25.92 -5.58
C TYR A 4 8.81 -26.90 -5.02
N SER A 5 8.77 -27.06 -3.69
CA SER A 5 7.63 -27.67 -3.02
C SER A 5 6.70 -26.55 -2.55
N THR A 6 5.67 -26.29 -3.36
CA THR A 6 4.60 -25.31 -3.11
C THR A 6 3.52 -25.84 -2.17
N ASN A 7 3.59 -27.11 -1.75
CA ASN A 7 2.66 -27.66 -0.78
C ASN A 7 2.81 -26.95 0.58
N MET A 8 1.76 -26.23 0.95
CA MET A 8 1.72 -25.39 2.15
C MET A 8 1.11 -26.07 3.39
N ARG A 9 0.64 -27.31 3.28
CA ARG A 9 -0.19 -28.00 4.31
C ARG A 9 0.37 -27.91 5.72
N PHE A 10 1.69 -27.94 5.88
CA PHE A 10 2.34 -27.77 7.18
C PHE A 10 3.10 -26.46 7.32
N LYS A 11 3.82 -26.02 6.27
CA LYS A 11 4.68 -24.83 6.35
C LYS A 11 3.90 -23.57 6.73
N PHE A 12 2.80 -23.31 6.02
CA PHE A 12 2.03 -22.10 6.21
C PHE A 12 1.25 -22.09 7.53
N PRO A 13 0.44 -23.13 7.88
CA PRO A 13 -0.30 -23.11 9.14
C PRO A 13 0.61 -23.05 10.36
N ILE A 14 1.72 -23.81 10.38
CA ILE A 14 2.66 -23.77 11.51
C ILE A 14 3.22 -22.36 11.69
N PHE A 15 3.67 -21.72 10.61
CA PHE A 15 4.25 -20.38 10.69
C PHE A 15 3.21 -19.33 11.11
N ALA A 16 2.03 -19.34 10.50
CA ALA A 16 0.94 -18.41 10.81
C ALA A 16 0.46 -18.55 12.26
N ILE A 17 0.24 -19.79 12.74
CA ILE A 17 -0.20 -20.05 14.11
C ILE A 17 0.89 -19.63 15.12
N ILE A 18 2.17 -19.89 14.83
CA ILE A 18 3.27 -19.44 15.71
C ILE A 18 3.30 -17.91 15.79
N LEU A 19 3.17 -17.20 14.65
CA LEU A 19 3.13 -15.74 14.64
C LEU A 19 1.93 -15.20 15.44
N GLU A 20 0.76 -15.80 15.29
CA GLU A 20 -0.43 -15.39 16.04
C GLU A 20 -0.28 -15.65 17.54
N ILE A 21 0.24 -16.82 17.94
CA ILE A 21 0.52 -17.13 19.36
C ILE A 21 1.52 -16.13 19.96
N ILE A 22 2.61 -15.82 19.23
CA ILE A 22 3.59 -14.81 19.67
C ILE A 22 2.91 -13.46 19.84
N THR A 23 2.10 -13.05 18.86
CA THR A 23 1.36 -11.78 18.90
C THR A 23 0.42 -11.73 20.11
N ILE A 24 -0.40 -12.76 20.34
CA ILE A 24 -1.31 -12.85 21.49
C ILE A 24 -0.53 -12.74 22.81
N VAL A 25 0.59 -13.45 22.94
CA VAL A 25 1.43 -13.40 24.13
C VAL A 25 1.97 -11.98 24.34
N LEU A 26 2.47 -11.32 23.29
CA LEU A 26 2.94 -9.94 23.38
C LEU A 26 1.81 -8.98 23.73
N PHE A 27 0.61 -9.13 23.17
CA PHE A 27 -0.56 -8.34 23.54
C PHE A 27 -0.91 -8.52 25.02
N ALA A 28 -0.92 -9.75 25.54
CA ALA A 28 -1.18 -10.02 26.95
C ALA A 28 -0.16 -9.33 27.88
N PHE A 29 1.11 -9.27 27.47
CA PHE A 29 2.17 -8.65 28.26
C PHE A 29 2.27 -7.13 28.10
N PHE A 30 1.96 -6.57 26.94
CA PHE A 30 2.28 -5.19 26.62
C PHE A 30 1.07 -4.31 26.31
N VAL A 31 -0.09 -4.87 25.97
CA VAL A 31 -1.23 -4.10 25.47
C VAL A 31 -2.38 -4.07 26.49
N GLU A 32 -2.97 -2.90 26.71
CA GLU A 32 -4.14 -2.69 27.56
C GLU A 32 -5.19 -1.85 26.85
N TYR A 33 -6.45 -1.97 27.27
CA TYR A 33 -7.45 -0.97 26.90
C TYR A 33 -7.04 0.39 27.46
N ASP A 34 -7.30 1.43 26.70
CA ASP A 34 -7.31 2.79 27.23
C ASP A 34 -8.38 2.87 28.34
N LYS A 35 -7.98 3.30 29.54
CA LYS A 35 -8.85 3.35 30.73
C LYS A 35 -9.57 4.69 30.84
N GLY A 36 -9.40 5.61 29.90
CA GLY A 36 -10.16 6.87 29.83
C GLY A 36 -10.05 7.74 31.09
N GLY A 37 -8.97 7.60 31.87
CA GLY A 37 -8.86 8.22 33.19
C GLY A 37 -7.44 8.24 33.77
N HIS A 38 -7.03 9.45 34.16
CA HIS A 38 -5.87 9.84 34.96
C HIS A 38 -4.51 9.94 34.27
N SER A 39 -4.31 11.11 33.64
CA SER A 39 -3.02 11.77 33.55
C SER A 39 -2.35 11.80 34.93
N HIS A 40 -1.18 11.17 35.05
CA HIS A 40 -0.27 11.41 36.16
C HIS A 40 0.09 12.89 36.20
N GLY A 41 -0.16 13.52 37.35
CA GLY A 41 -0.18 14.97 37.49
C GLY A 41 1.18 15.65 37.51
N SER A 42 1.16 16.89 37.03
CA SER A 42 1.93 18.01 37.58
C SER A 42 0.94 19.14 37.89
N LYS A 43 0.90 19.56 39.17
CA LYS A 43 0.03 20.61 39.70
C LYS A 43 0.48 22.03 39.27
N GLU A 44 -0.47 22.96 39.42
CA GLU A 44 -0.39 24.45 39.48
C GLU A 44 -0.44 25.20 38.14
N HIS A 45 -1.21 26.29 37.93
CA HIS A 45 -1.99 27.19 38.80
C HIS A 45 -3.18 27.82 38.01
N GLY A 46 -4.12 28.44 38.74
CA GLY A 46 -5.47 28.84 38.31
C GLY A 46 -5.65 29.92 37.22
N GLY A 47 -6.89 30.01 36.72
CA GLY A 47 -7.39 31.12 35.88
C GLY A 47 -8.53 30.69 34.96
N HIS A 48 -9.74 31.22 35.19
CA HIS A 48 -10.96 30.96 34.41
C HIS A 48 -10.82 31.34 32.92
N ASP A 49 -11.09 30.42 31.99
CA ASP A 49 -12.19 30.51 31.02
C ASP A 49 -12.27 29.23 30.16
N ARG A 50 -13.49 28.85 29.78
CA ARG A 50 -13.94 27.56 29.21
C ARG A 50 -12.95 26.90 28.22
N GLN A 51 -12.08 26.03 28.72
CA GLN A 51 -11.40 25.01 27.93
C GLN A 51 -12.32 23.79 27.83
N SER A 52 -12.61 23.38 26.60
CA SER A 52 -13.22 22.09 26.28
C SER A 52 -12.38 20.98 26.91
N ASN A 53 -12.86 20.43 28.04
CA ASN A 53 -12.40 19.15 28.55
C ASN A 53 -12.89 18.05 27.59
N ASP A 54 -12.34 18.02 26.37
CA ASP A 54 -12.52 16.89 25.48
C ASP A 54 -11.80 15.72 26.16
N THR A 55 -12.57 14.84 26.80
CA THR A 55 -12.04 13.60 27.36
C THR A 55 -11.47 12.75 26.23
N GLU A 56 -10.43 11.95 26.50
CA GLU A 56 -9.80 11.05 25.53
C GLU A 56 -10.81 10.10 24.85
N GLY A 57 -11.90 9.74 25.53
CA GLY A 57 -13.03 9.00 24.97
C GLY A 57 -13.80 9.75 23.88
N ASP A 58 -13.91 11.08 23.97
CA ASP A 58 -14.54 11.94 22.95
C ASP A 58 -13.65 12.03 21.69
N THR A 59 -12.34 12.13 21.87
CA THR A 59 -11.37 12.10 20.75
C THR A 59 -11.42 10.78 19.98
N ASN A 60 -11.50 9.64 20.68
CA ASN A 60 -11.62 8.33 20.05
C ASN A 60 -12.90 8.21 19.19
N ILE A 61 -14.04 8.69 19.70
CA ILE A 61 -15.30 8.66 18.94
C ILE A 61 -15.24 9.59 17.72
N ARG A 62 -14.60 10.77 17.85
CA ARG A 62 -14.45 11.72 16.74
C ARG A 62 -13.52 11.20 15.62
N LEU A 63 -12.50 10.41 15.95
CA LEU A 63 -11.58 9.82 14.96
C LEU A 63 -12.13 8.56 14.29
N TYR A 64 -13.14 7.91 14.88
CA TYR A 64 -13.66 6.63 14.37
C TYR A 64 -14.11 6.67 12.89
N PRO A 65 -14.78 7.72 12.38
CA PRO A 65 -15.11 7.79 10.95
C PRO A 65 -13.87 7.82 10.04
N MET A 66 -12.83 8.58 10.39
CA MET A 66 -11.58 8.60 9.62
C MET A 66 -10.85 7.26 9.69
N PHE A 67 -10.89 6.59 10.84
CA PHE A 67 -10.43 5.21 10.96
C PHE A 67 -11.17 4.29 9.98
N GLN A 68 -12.51 4.34 9.93
CA GLN A 68 -13.28 3.50 9.02
C GLN A 68 -12.89 3.74 7.55
N ASP A 69 -12.71 4.99 7.15
CA ASP A 69 -12.29 5.34 5.79
C ASP A 69 -10.91 4.75 5.46
N VAL A 70 -9.92 4.94 6.34
CA VAL A 70 -8.57 4.37 6.19
C VAL A 70 -8.63 2.83 6.16
N HIS A 71 -9.41 2.22 7.04
CA HIS A 71 -9.56 0.78 7.11
C HIS A 71 -10.19 0.21 5.82
N VAL A 72 -11.16 0.91 5.23
CA VAL A 72 -11.71 0.53 3.92
C VAL A 72 -10.64 0.63 2.82
N MET A 73 -9.76 1.63 2.86
CA MET A 73 -8.64 1.71 1.93
C MET A 73 -7.70 0.49 2.05
N ILE A 74 -7.44 0.00 3.27
CA ILE A 74 -6.60 -1.19 3.50
C ILE A 74 -7.24 -2.47 2.92
N PHE A 75 -8.50 -2.74 3.23
CA PHE A 75 -9.12 -4.03 2.87
C PHE A 75 -9.75 -4.03 1.48
N ILE A 76 -10.50 -2.99 1.12
CA ILE A 76 -11.19 -2.90 -0.17
C ILE A 76 -10.30 -2.17 -1.18
N GLY A 77 -9.72 -1.04 -0.80
CA GLY A 77 -8.91 -0.22 -1.67
C GLY A 77 -7.74 -0.98 -2.31
N PHE A 78 -6.72 -1.31 -1.52
CA PHE A 78 -5.58 -2.11 -1.97
C PHE A 78 -6.00 -3.51 -2.44
N GLY A 79 -6.86 -4.18 -1.66
CA GLY A 79 -7.29 -5.56 -1.93
C GLY A 79 -7.89 -5.73 -3.33
N PHE A 80 -8.84 -4.87 -3.72
CA PHE A 80 -9.43 -4.92 -5.05
C PHE A 80 -8.55 -4.27 -6.12
N LEU A 81 -7.78 -3.21 -5.82
CA LEU A 81 -6.90 -2.60 -6.83
C LEU A 81 -5.96 -3.64 -7.47
N MET A 82 -5.48 -4.59 -6.67
CA MET A 82 -4.59 -5.66 -7.11
C MET A 82 -5.28 -6.80 -7.88
N THR A 83 -6.62 -6.87 -7.91
CA THR A 83 -7.35 -7.94 -8.62
C THR A 83 -7.38 -7.75 -10.14
N PHE A 84 -6.60 -6.82 -10.70
CA PHE A 84 -6.49 -6.65 -12.16
C PHE A 84 -5.90 -7.90 -12.83
N LEU A 85 -5.06 -8.67 -12.14
CA LEU A 85 -4.48 -9.92 -12.63
C LEU A 85 -5.55 -11.00 -12.86
N LYS A 86 -5.75 -11.38 -14.12
CA LYS A 86 -6.86 -12.24 -14.57
C LYS A 86 -6.96 -13.62 -13.91
N LYS A 87 -5.84 -14.17 -13.41
CA LYS A 87 -5.77 -15.50 -12.75
C LYS A 87 -5.22 -15.43 -11.32
N TYR A 88 -5.20 -14.24 -10.71
CA TYR A 88 -4.64 -14.03 -9.38
C TYR A 88 -5.57 -13.24 -8.45
N GLY A 89 -6.88 -13.26 -8.74
CA GLY A 89 -7.89 -12.50 -7.99
C GLY A 89 -8.02 -12.97 -6.54
N PHE A 90 -8.04 -14.28 -6.27
CA PHE A 90 -8.17 -14.81 -4.92
C PHE A 90 -6.95 -14.46 -4.08
N SER A 91 -5.76 -14.64 -4.64
CA SER A 91 -4.53 -14.30 -3.96
C SER A 91 -4.39 -12.79 -3.75
N SER A 92 -4.85 -11.96 -4.69
CA SER A 92 -4.82 -10.50 -4.53
C SER A 92 -5.63 -10.05 -3.32
N VAL A 93 -6.94 -10.35 -3.27
CA VAL A 93 -7.80 -9.88 -2.18
C VAL A 93 -7.62 -10.71 -0.89
N GLY A 94 -7.45 -12.02 -1.02
CA GLY A 94 -7.33 -12.95 0.11
C GLY A 94 -6.00 -12.84 0.83
N LEU A 95 -4.88 -12.71 0.11
CA LEU A 95 -3.59 -12.46 0.76
C LEU A 95 -3.50 -11.03 1.26
N ASN A 96 -4.07 -10.03 0.59
CA ASN A 96 -4.21 -8.68 1.15
C ASN A 96 -4.90 -8.71 2.53
N MET A 97 -6.02 -9.44 2.64
CA MET A 97 -6.72 -9.60 3.92
C MET A 97 -5.85 -10.28 4.98
N LEU A 98 -5.10 -11.33 4.62
CA LEU A 98 -4.15 -12.00 5.53
C LEU A 98 -3.07 -11.04 6.05
N LEU A 99 -2.42 -10.30 5.13
CA LEU A 99 -1.34 -9.37 5.49
C LEU A 99 -1.88 -8.21 6.31
N ALA A 100 -3.07 -7.71 6.00
CA ALA A 100 -3.71 -6.68 6.78
C ALA A 100 -4.06 -7.17 8.19
N ALA A 101 -4.71 -8.33 8.32
CA ALA A 101 -5.07 -8.87 9.63
C ALA A 101 -3.86 -9.06 10.57
N PHE A 102 -2.73 -9.54 10.04
CA PHE A 102 -1.49 -9.63 10.81
C PHE A 102 -0.85 -8.25 11.03
N GLY A 103 -0.80 -7.43 9.99
CA GLY A 103 -0.17 -6.11 9.99
C GLY A 103 -0.76 -5.16 11.02
N LEU A 104 -2.08 -5.16 11.20
CA LEU A 104 -2.76 -4.33 12.21
C LEU A 104 -2.28 -4.66 13.63
N GLN A 105 -2.16 -5.94 13.95
CA GLN A 105 -1.73 -6.37 15.27
C GLN A 105 -0.24 -6.09 15.50
N TRP A 106 0.58 -6.43 14.51
CA TRP A 106 2.03 -6.24 14.59
C TRP A 106 2.42 -4.75 14.57
N GLY A 107 1.73 -3.93 13.80
CA GLY A 107 1.88 -2.47 13.76
C GLY A 107 1.60 -1.82 15.10
N LEU A 108 0.48 -2.18 15.75
CA LEU A 108 0.16 -1.72 17.11
C LEU A 108 1.29 -2.00 18.11
N LEU A 109 1.89 -3.19 18.05
CA LEU A 109 3.01 -3.57 18.92
C LEU A 109 4.27 -2.76 18.58
N MET A 110 4.71 -2.79 17.32
CA MET A 110 5.98 -2.17 16.92
C MET A 110 5.98 -0.66 17.11
N GLN A 111 4.92 0.03 16.67
CA GLN A 111 4.79 1.47 16.90
C GLN A 111 4.61 1.77 18.40
N GLY A 112 3.90 0.91 19.13
CA GLY A 112 3.75 1.04 20.58
C GLY A 112 5.06 0.97 21.35
N PHE A 113 5.99 0.11 20.93
CA PHE A 113 7.32 -0.02 21.57
C PHE A 113 8.23 1.20 21.37
N TRP A 114 8.08 1.95 20.28
CA TRP A 114 8.88 3.16 20.04
C TRP A 114 8.26 4.43 20.61
N HIS A 115 6.93 4.52 20.64
CA HIS A 115 6.20 5.71 21.07
C HIS A 115 5.67 5.63 22.52
N GLY A 116 6.18 4.70 23.33
CA GLY A 116 5.73 4.50 24.72
C GLY A 116 6.83 3.93 25.63
N GLY A 117 6.84 4.38 26.89
CA GLY A 117 7.77 3.88 27.93
C GLY A 117 7.19 2.78 28.83
N GLY A 118 6.07 2.17 28.43
CA GLY A 118 5.29 1.25 29.28
C GLY A 118 4.25 0.45 28.51
N LYS A 119 3.08 0.23 29.11
CA LYS A 119 1.96 -0.46 28.44
C LYS A 119 1.46 0.34 27.23
N ILE A 120 1.10 -0.37 26.17
CA ILE A 120 0.51 0.16 24.95
C ILE A 120 -1.01 0.22 25.18
N HIS A 121 -1.55 1.43 25.29
CA HIS A 121 -2.99 1.64 25.43
C HIS A 121 -3.64 1.74 24.06
N VAL A 122 -4.55 0.82 23.74
CA VAL A 122 -5.25 0.80 22.45
C VAL A 122 -6.24 1.96 22.37
N SER A 123 -6.08 2.78 21.34
CA SER A 123 -6.96 3.90 20.99
C SER A 123 -7.22 3.88 19.48
N VAL A 124 -8.27 4.57 19.01
CA VAL A 124 -8.59 4.70 17.58
C VAL A 124 -7.43 5.35 16.82
N TYR A 125 -6.74 6.30 17.44
CA TYR A 125 -5.53 6.90 16.87
C TYR A 125 -4.44 5.85 16.62
N ARG A 126 -4.19 4.94 17.57
CA ARG A 126 -3.20 3.86 17.36
C ARG A 126 -3.67 2.83 16.34
N MET A 127 -4.97 2.59 16.24
CA MET A 127 -5.53 1.74 15.18
C MET A 127 -5.27 2.33 13.78
N ILE A 128 -5.51 3.64 13.60
CA ILE A 128 -5.18 4.35 12.34
C ILE A 128 -3.69 4.22 12.00
N ASN A 129 -2.81 4.42 12.98
CA ASN A 129 -1.37 4.27 12.77
C ASN A 129 -0.96 2.84 12.39
N ALA A 130 -1.65 1.83 12.96
CA ALA A 130 -1.43 0.45 12.58
C ALA A 130 -1.91 0.15 11.14
N ASP A 131 -3.05 0.73 10.71
CA ASP A 131 -3.47 0.70 9.30
C ASP A 131 -2.41 1.37 8.40
N PHE A 132 -1.81 2.48 8.81
CA PHE A 132 -0.74 3.16 8.07
C PHE A 132 0.52 2.30 7.90
N SER A 133 1.00 1.65 8.96
CA SER A 133 2.12 0.70 8.85
C SER A 133 1.76 -0.49 7.95
N THR A 134 0.51 -0.94 7.99
CA THR A 134 -0.01 -2.00 7.12
C THR A 134 -0.05 -1.54 5.66
N ALA A 135 -0.41 -0.29 5.40
CA ALA A 135 -0.42 0.28 4.05
C ALA A 135 0.96 0.18 3.38
N THR A 136 2.07 0.35 4.12
CA THR A 136 3.42 0.20 3.53
C THR A 136 3.63 -1.21 2.99
N VAL A 137 3.21 -2.22 3.76
CA VAL A 137 3.30 -3.63 3.39
C VAL A 137 2.45 -3.92 2.16
N LEU A 138 1.26 -3.34 2.04
CA LEU A 138 0.40 -3.53 0.88
C LEU A 138 0.97 -2.86 -0.38
N ILE A 139 1.67 -1.75 -0.22
CA ILE A 139 2.47 -1.14 -1.31
C ILE A 139 3.61 -2.09 -1.70
N SER A 140 4.38 -2.61 -0.75
CA SER A 140 5.44 -3.58 -1.03
C SER A 140 4.93 -4.87 -1.66
N PHE A 141 3.74 -5.33 -1.24
CA PHE A 141 3.06 -6.49 -1.81
C PHE A 141 2.78 -6.28 -3.30
N GLY A 142 2.33 -5.08 -3.71
CA GLY A 142 2.12 -4.75 -5.11
C GLY A 142 3.38 -4.91 -5.99
N ALA A 143 4.58 -4.66 -5.45
CA ALA A 143 5.83 -4.90 -6.19
C ALA A 143 6.08 -6.40 -6.46
N VAL A 144 5.70 -7.28 -5.52
CA VAL A 144 6.00 -8.72 -5.55
C VAL A 144 4.78 -9.61 -5.86
N LEU A 145 3.61 -9.01 -6.08
CA LEU A 145 2.34 -9.66 -6.38
C LEU A 145 2.49 -10.73 -7.47
N GLY A 146 1.86 -11.89 -7.27
CA GLY A 146 1.90 -13.00 -8.23
C GLY A 146 3.17 -13.87 -8.20
N LYS A 147 4.21 -13.45 -7.47
CA LYS A 147 5.54 -14.12 -7.52
C LYS A 147 5.96 -14.73 -6.20
N THR A 148 5.23 -14.49 -5.12
CA THR A 148 5.57 -14.91 -3.76
C THR A 148 4.52 -15.84 -3.16
N SER A 149 4.94 -16.65 -2.18
CA SER A 149 4.01 -17.48 -1.40
C SER A 149 3.36 -16.70 -0.25
N PRO A 150 2.23 -17.19 0.32
CA PRO A 150 1.63 -16.60 1.51
C PRO A 150 2.60 -16.52 2.70
N LEU A 151 3.50 -17.50 2.83
CA LEU A 151 4.51 -17.52 3.90
C LEU A 151 5.56 -16.42 3.70
N GLN A 152 6.06 -16.25 2.46
CA GLN A 152 6.99 -15.15 2.16
C GLN A 152 6.37 -13.79 2.46
N LEU A 153 5.06 -13.62 2.22
CA LEU A 153 4.37 -12.38 2.50
C LEU A 153 4.21 -12.12 4.01
N LEU A 154 3.98 -13.14 4.85
CA LEU A 154 4.01 -12.95 6.30
C LEU A 154 5.41 -12.54 6.81
N ILE A 155 6.48 -13.08 6.20
CA ILE A 155 7.86 -12.65 6.49
C ILE A 155 8.06 -11.18 6.06
N LEU A 156 7.58 -10.81 4.88
CA LEU A 156 7.59 -9.42 4.40
C LEU A 156 6.93 -8.50 5.41
N THR A 157 5.68 -8.79 5.82
CA THR A 157 4.92 -7.99 6.80
C THR A 157 5.67 -7.83 8.12
N LEU A 158 6.21 -8.92 8.67
CA LEU A 158 6.93 -8.92 9.95
C LEU A 158 8.15 -7.99 9.92
N LEU A 159 8.99 -8.15 8.89
CA LEU A 159 10.26 -7.41 8.79
C LEU A 159 10.05 -5.96 8.36
N GLU A 160 9.11 -5.73 7.44
CA GLU A 160 8.81 -4.40 6.92
C GLU A 160 8.21 -3.50 8.00
N ILE A 161 7.17 -3.93 8.72
CA ILE A 161 6.55 -3.12 9.79
C ILE A 161 7.55 -2.83 10.91
N THR A 162 8.41 -3.79 11.25
CA THR A 162 9.47 -3.57 12.25
C THR A 162 10.45 -2.48 11.80
N THR A 163 10.84 -2.50 10.52
CA THR A 163 11.72 -1.50 9.92
C THR A 163 11.03 -0.14 9.79
N PHE A 164 9.76 -0.15 9.38
CA PHE A 164 8.91 1.04 9.26
C PHE A 164 8.79 1.75 10.60
N ALA A 165 8.51 1.03 11.70
CA ALA A 165 8.31 1.64 13.00
C ALA A 165 9.59 2.34 13.53
N VAL A 166 10.78 1.79 13.20
CA VAL A 166 12.07 2.45 13.49
C VAL A 166 12.22 3.74 12.67
N ASN A 167 11.94 3.68 11.36
CA ASN A 167 12.04 4.85 10.49
C ASN A 167 11.03 5.94 10.89
N GLU A 168 9.79 5.55 11.18
CA GLU A 168 8.73 6.45 11.65
C GLU A 168 9.16 7.17 12.93
N HIS A 169 9.68 6.45 13.93
CA HIS A 169 10.19 7.08 15.15
C HIS A 169 11.34 8.07 14.87
N ILE A 170 12.27 7.72 13.98
CA ILE A 170 13.34 8.64 13.58
C ILE A 170 12.77 9.90 12.93
N VAL A 171 11.83 9.75 11.99
CA VAL A 171 11.25 10.87 11.24
C VAL A 171 10.38 11.77 12.13
N ALA A 172 9.45 11.17 12.88
CA ALA A 172 8.48 11.88 13.69
C ALA A 172 9.08 12.41 14.99
N ASP A 173 9.88 11.61 15.70
CA ASP A 173 10.34 11.96 17.04
C ASP A 173 11.73 12.58 17.10
N LEU A 174 12.67 12.13 16.26
CA LEU A 174 14.05 12.63 16.30
C LEU A 174 14.27 13.79 15.34
N LEU A 175 13.81 13.66 14.09
CA LEU A 175 13.94 14.70 13.06
C LEU A 175 12.86 15.77 13.16
N LYS A 176 11.74 15.48 13.86
CA LYS A 176 10.58 16.37 14.00
C LYS A 176 10.08 16.88 12.65
N ALA A 177 10.12 16.02 11.64
CA ALA A 177 9.70 16.31 10.29
C ALA A 177 8.17 16.13 10.16
N SER A 178 7.53 16.97 9.34
CA SER A 178 6.07 16.88 9.12
C SER A 178 5.78 16.02 7.90
N ASP A 179 5.00 14.96 8.07
CA ASP A 179 4.60 14.07 6.97
C ASP A 179 3.16 13.57 7.17
N ALA A 180 2.19 14.49 7.26
CA ALA A 180 0.82 14.19 7.72
C ALA A 180 0.10 13.11 6.90
N GLY A 181 0.22 13.15 5.57
CA GLY A 181 -0.27 12.10 4.66
C GLY A 181 0.80 11.11 4.22
N ALA A 182 1.96 11.09 4.89
CA ALA A 182 2.97 10.04 4.79
C ALA A 182 3.53 9.76 3.38
N SER A 183 3.77 10.79 2.57
CA SER A 183 4.41 10.61 1.25
C SER A 183 5.81 10.00 1.40
N MET A 184 6.52 10.31 2.49
CA MET A 184 7.87 9.81 2.74
C MET A 184 7.84 8.50 3.53
N THR A 185 7.15 8.47 4.68
CA THR A 185 7.21 7.33 5.63
C THR A 185 6.38 6.13 5.19
N ILE A 186 5.29 6.32 4.44
CA ILE A 186 4.46 5.21 3.91
C ILE A 186 4.78 4.96 2.44
N HIS A 187 4.57 5.96 1.59
CA HIS A 187 4.52 5.72 0.16
C HIS A 187 5.91 5.52 -0.47
N ALA A 188 6.83 6.47 -0.26
CA ALA A 188 8.20 6.29 -0.73
C ALA A 188 8.84 5.08 -0.02
N PHE A 189 8.72 4.97 1.30
CA PHE A 189 9.25 3.84 2.05
C PHE A 189 8.76 2.48 1.50
N GLY A 190 7.44 2.25 1.47
CA GLY A 190 6.87 0.98 1.01
C GLY A 190 7.21 0.67 -0.45
N ALA A 191 7.18 1.68 -1.33
CA ALA A 191 7.53 1.48 -2.73
C ALA A 191 8.99 1.01 -2.87
N TYR A 192 9.94 1.72 -2.25
CA TYR A 192 11.36 1.38 -2.40
C TYR A 192 11.76 0.13 -1.60
N PHE A 193 11.05 -0.20 -0.52
CA PHE A 193 11.19 -1.47 0.19
C PHE A 193 10.75 -2.62 -0.72
N GLY A 194 9.54 -2.55 -1.27
CA GLY A 194 8.99 -3.54 -2.21
C GLY A 194 9.85 -3.71 -3.47
N LEU A 195 10.36 -2.62 -4.05
CA LEU A 195 11.24 -2.68 -5.22
C LEU A 195 12.59 -3.35 -4.90
N ALA A 196 13.16 -3.09 -3.71
CA ALA A 196 14.38 -3.76 -3.26
C ALA A 196 14.15 -5.27 -3.08
N VAL A 197 13.01 -5.66 -2.50
CA VAL A 197 12.60 -7.07 -2.39
C VAL A 197 12.42 -7.68 -3.79
N ALA A 198 11.65 -7.04 -4.67
CA ALA A 198 11.41 -7.50 -6.04
C ALA A 198 12.72 -7.67 -6.82
N ARG A 199 13.70 -6.79 -6.59
CA ARG A 199 15.03 -6.90 -7.22
C ARG A 199 15.82 -8.10 -6.70
N MET A 200 15.77 -8.40 -5.41
CA MET A 200 16.44 -9.57 -4.85
C MET A 200 15.79 -10.88 -5.33
N LEU A 201 14.46 -10.84 -5.51
CA LEU A 201 13.63 -11.93 -6.02
C LEU A 201 13.51 -11.96 -7.54
N TYR A 202 14.35 -11.24 -8.29
CA TYR A 202 14.32 -11.22 -9.76
C TYR A 202 14.23 -12.64 -10.35
N ARG A 203 13.26 -12.84 -11.25
CA ARG A 203 12.96 -14.11 -11.90
C ARG A 203 13.32 -14.06 -13.40
N PRO A 204 14.41 -14.73 -13.83
CA PRO A 204 14.83 -14.72 -15.22
C PRO A 204 13.79 -15.26 -16.20
N GLY A 205 12.96 -16.24 -15.78
CA GLY A 205 11.91 -16.81 -16.62
C GLY A 205 10.78 -15.83 -16.95
N LEU A 206 10.65 -14.73 -16.18
CA LEU A 206 9.65 -13.69 -16.41
C LEU A 206 10.20 -12.49 -17.20
N LYS A 207 11.45 -12.56 -17.69
CA LYS A 207 12.10 -11.43 -18.39
C LYS A 207 11.31 -10.95 -19.62
N ASN A 208 10.66 -11.88 -20.33
CA ASN A 208 9.92 -11.60 -21.56
C ASN A 208 8.40 -11.49 -21.30
N GLY A 209 8.00 -11.24 -20.06
CA GLY A 209 6.60 -11.28 -19.63
C GLY A 209 6.12 -12.69 -19.29
N HIS A 210 4.87 -12.78 -18.84
CA HIS A 210 4.19 -14.02 -18.50
C HIS A 210 2.73 -13.95 -18.98
N GLU A 211 2.18 -15.05 -19.46
CA GLU A 211 0.82 -15.06 -20.04
C GLU A 211 -0.25 -14.62 -19.04
N ASN A 212 -0.08 -14.97 -17.76
CA ASN A 212 -0.97 -14.59 -16.67
C ASN A 212 -0.70 -13.19 -16.08
N ASP A 213 0.40 -12.51 -16.47
CA ASP A 213 0.73 -11.16 -16.04
C ASP A 213 -0.01 -10.14 -16.92
N GLY A 214 -1.32 -10.03 -16.69
CA GLY A 214 -2.21 -9.14 -17.44
C GLY A 214 -3.66 -9.24 -16.97
N SER A 215 -4.50 -8.37 -17.52
CA SER A 215 -5.91 -8.25 -17.16
C SER A 215 -6.87 -8.80 -18.21
N VAL A 216 -8.13 -8.91 -17.81
CA VAL A 216 -9.30 -9.11 -18.66
C VAL A 216 -10.38 -8.11 -18.23
N TYR A 217 -11.41 -7.91 -19.07
CA TYR A 217 -12.39 -6.84 -18.84
C TYR A 217 -12.99 -6.80 -17.42
N HIS A 218 -13.40 -7.95 -16.89
CA HIS A 218 -14.01 -8.01 -15.56
C HIS A 218 -13.00 -7.83 -14.43
N SER A 219 -11.75 -8.29 -14.59
CA SER A 219 -10.71 -8.10 -13.58
C SER A 219 -10.34 -6.62 -13.46
N ASP A 220 -10.31 -5.88 -14.58
CA ASP A 220 -10.13 -4.43 -14.58
C ASP A 220 -11.31 -3.67 -13.95
N MET A 221 -12.54 -4.15 -14.14
CA MET A 221 -13.72 -3.59 -13.47
C MET A 221 -13.66 -3.81 -11.96
N PHE A 222 -13.20 -4.98 -11.49
CA PHE A 222 -12.96 -5.22 -10.06
C PHE A 222 -11.84 -4.33 -9.52
N ALA A 223 -10.74 -4.15 -10.26
CA ALA A 223 -9.65 -3.25 -9.86
C ALA A 223 -10.08 -1.78 -9.73
N MET A 224 -11.05 -1.35 -10.54
CA MET A 224 -11.65 -0.02 -10.39
C MET A 224 -12.43 0.16 -9.09
N ILE A 225 -12.96 -0.91 -8.48
CA ILE A 225 -13.58 -0.82 -7.14
C ILE A 225 -12.52 -0.34 -6.15
N GLY A 226 -11.36 -1.00 -6.12
CA GLY A 226 -10.25 -0.59 -5.26
C GLY A 226 -9.80 0.85 -5.52
N THR A 227 -9.63 1.20 -6.79
CA THR A 227 -9.28 2.56 -7.23
C THR A 227 -10.25 3.61 -6.67
N VAL A 228 -11.55 3.41 -6.83
CA VAL A 228 -12.57 4.41 -6.44
C VAL A 228 -12.64 4.55 -4.92
N PHE A 229 -12.54 3.45 -4.16
CA PHE A 229 -12.50 3.51 -2.69
C PHE A 229 -11.23 4.21 -2.18
N LEU A 230 -10.07 3.93 -2.76
CA LEU A 230 -8.84 4.66 -2.45
C LEU A 230 -9.00 6.15 -2.75
N TRP A 231 -9.49 6.50 -3.94
CA TRP A 231 -9.65 7.89 -4.38
C TRP A 231 -10.60 8.68 -3.47
N MET A 232 -11.75 8.11 -3.10
CA MET A 232 -12.76 8.81 -2.29
C MET A 232 -12.32 9.01 -0.84
N PHE A 233 -11.58 8.06 -0.27
CA PHE A 233 -11.20 8.07 1.15
C PHE A 233 -9.79 8.61 1.43
N TRP A 234 -9.01 8.89 0.39
CA TRP A 234 -7.70 9.53 0.54
C TRP A 234 -7.69 10.85 1.33
N PRO A 235 -8.69 11.74 1.22
CA PRO A 235 -8.75 12.94 2.06
C PRO A 235 -8.79 12.62 3.56
N SER A 236 -9.45 11.54 3.97
CA SER A 236 -9.43 11.04 5.35
C SER A 236 -8.04 10.47 5.68
N PHE A 237 -7.43 9.69 4.79
CA PHE A 237 -6.07 9.16 4.97
C PHE A 237 -5.05 10.28 5.25
N ASN A 238 -5.02 11.33 4.43
CA ASN A 238 -4.05 12.42 4.57
C ASN A 238 -4.34 13.36 5.75
N SER A 239 -5.50 13.26 6.40
CA SER A 239 -5.93 14.17 7.47
C SER A 239 -6.15 13.49 8.82
N ALA A 240 -6.14 12.15 8.88
CA ALA A 240 -6.47 11.38 10.08
C ALA A 240 -5.55 11.67 11.28
N ILE A 241 -4.27 11.97 11.02
CA ILE A 241 -3.28 12.30 12.04
C ILE A 241 -2.83 13.76 12.01
N ALA A 242 -3.46 14.59 11.17
CA ALA A 242 -3.20 16.03 11.15
C ALA A 242 -3.75 16.70 12.42
N GLU A 243 -3.18 17.84 12.78
CA GLU A 243 -3.65 18.62 13.93
C GLU A 243 -5.15 18.99 13.76
N PRO A 244 -6.00 18.70 14.77
CA PRO A 244 -7.44 18.98 14.68
C PRO A 244 -7.75 20.45 14.37
N GLY A 245 -8.80 20.67 13.58
CA GLY A 245 -9.24 22.01 13.19
C GLY A 245 -8.76 22.40 11.79
N VAL A 246 -8.13 23.58 11.67
CA VAL A 246 -7.76 24.16 10.37
C VAL A 246 -6.74 23.30 9.61
N PRO A 247 -5.66 22.75 10.21
CA PRO A 247 -4.71 21.91 9.49
C PRO A 247 -5.35 20.64 8.95
N GLN A 248 -6.17 19.94 9.75
CA GLN A 248 -6.92 18.76 9.32
C GLN A 248 -7.86 19.07 8.14
N LEU A 249 -8.65 20.15 8.21
CA LEU A 249 -9.50 20.57 7.09
C LEU A 249 -8.68 20.95 5.85
N THR A 250 -7.53 21.58 6.05
CA THR A 250 -6.59 21.92 4.97
C THR A 250 -6.08 20.66 4.27
N ALA A 251 -5.73 19.62 5.03
CA ALA A 251 -5.33 18.32 4.50
C ALA A 251 -6.43 17.65 3.67
N VAL A 252 -7.69 17.70 4.13
CA VAL A 252 -8.84 17.20 3.37
C VAL A 252 -8.97 17.94 2.03
N VAL A 253 -8.99 19.28 2.05
CA VAL A 253 -9.22 20.12 0.86
C VAL A 253 -8.07 20.01 -0.13
N ASN A 254 -6.82 20.07 0.33
CA ASN A 254 -5.65 19.94 -0.54
C ASN A 254 -5.61 18.56 -1.19
N THR A 255 -5.93 17.50 -0.44
CA THR A 255 -5.97 16.14 -0.99
C THR A 255 -7.04 15.98 -2.04
N TYR A 256 -8.25 16.46 -1.77
CA TYR A 256 -9.36 16.46 -2.72
C TYR A 256 -9.01 17.14 -4.05
N LEU A 257 -8.44 18.36 -3.98
CA LEU A 257 -8.10 19.12 -5.18
C LEU A 257 -6.90 18.54 -5.94
N SER A 258 -5.91 18.00 -5.22
CA SER A 258 -4.77 17.31 -5.83
C SER A 258 -5.23 16.07 -6.60
N LEU A 259 -6.07 15.24 -6.00
CA LEU A 259 -6.64 14.06 -6.66
C LEU A 259 -7.46 14.43 -7.90
N ALA A 260 -8.30 15.46 -7.83
CA ALA A 260 -9.08 15.92 -8.98
C ALA A 260 -8.18 16.35 -10.15
N ALA A 261 -7.15 17.16 -9.89
CA ALA A 261 -6.20 17.59 -10.91
C ALA A 261 -5.36 16.41 -11.47
N CYS A 262 -4.95 15.49 -10.59
CA CYS A 262 -4.24 14.28 -10.94
C CYS A 262 -5.04 13.41 -11.91
N THR A 263 -6.31 13.15 -11.61
CA THR A 263 -7.20 12.36 -12.48
C THR A 263 -7.27 12.94 -13.89
N LEU A 264 -7.51 14.25 -14.04
CA LEU A 264 -7.57 14.88 -15.36
C LEU A 264 -6.26 14.72 -16.14
N SER A 265 -5.12 14.95 -15.47
CA SER A 265 -3.81 14.81 -16.10
C SER A 265 -3.49 13.36 -16.48
N ALA A 266 -3.87 12.38 -15.65
CA ALA A 266 -3.65 10.96 -15.92
C ALA A 266 -4.43 10.48 -17.15
N PHE A 267 -5.72 10.87 -17.27
CA PHE A 267 -6.53 10.59 -18.45
C PHE A 267 -5.98 11.26 -19.71
N ALA A 268 -5.60 12.55 -19.62
CA ALA A 268 -5.06 13.29 -20.74
C ALA A 268 -3.74 12.69 -21.25
N VAL A 269 -2.81 12.38 -20.34
CA VAL A 269 -1.52 11.77 -20.70
C VAL A 269 -1.71 10.35 -21.18
N SER A 270 -2.63 9.56 -20.59
CA SER A 270 -2.91 8.20 -21.08
C SER A 270 -3.35 8.25 -22.54
N SER A 271 -4.30 9.12 -22.89
CA SER A 271 -4.76 9.29 -24.27
C SER A 271 -3.62 9.75 -25.19
N LEU A 272 -2.76 10.65 -24.71
CA LEU A 272 -1.63 11.18 -25.49
C LEU A 272 -0.57 10.11 -25.82
N VAL A 273 -0.28 9.20 -24.88
CA VAL A 273 0.79 8.21 -25.04
C VAL A 273 0.32 6.86 -25.57
N GLU A 274 -0.99 6.60 -25.55
CA GLU A 274 -1.58 5.38 -26.11
C GLU A 274 -1.96 5.49 -27.58
N HIS A 275 -1.99 4.33 -28.24
CA HIS A 275 -2.31 4.28 -29.65
C HIS A 275 -3.74 4.74 -29.94
N ARG A 276 -3.88 5.61 -30.94
CA ARG A 276 -5.16 6.16 -31.43
C ARG A 276 -5.95 6.97 -30.39
N GLY A 277 -5.27 7.54 -29.38
CA GLY A 277 -5.94 8.36 -28.38
C GLY A 277 -6.78 7.57 -27.37
N LYS A 278 -6.62 6.24 -27.32
CA LYS A 278 -7.35 5.37 -26.38
C LYS A 278 -6.83 5.53 -24.95
N LEU A 279 -7.61 5.06 -23.98
CA LEU A 279 -7.22 5.03 -22.58
C LEU A 279 -6.76 3.62 -22.19
N ASP A 280 -5.78 3.54 -21.28
CA ASP A 280 -5.31 2.29 -20.69
C ASP A 280 -5.81 2.19 -19.25
N MET A 281 -6.43 1.07 -18.90
CA MET A 281 -7.00 0.86 -17.57
C MET A 281 -5.94 0.82 -16.46
N VAL A 282 -4.71 0.38 -16.73
CA VAL A 282 -3.61 0.40 -15.76
C VAL A 282 -3.29 1.85 -15.38
N HIS A 283 -3.27 2.77 -16.34
CA HIS A 283 -3.09 4.19 -16.07
C HIS A 283 -4.25 4.75 -15.24
N ILE A 284 -5.50 4.40 -15.59
CA ILE A 284 -6.67 4.95 -14.91
C ILE A 284 -6.82 4.42 -13.48
N GLN A 285 -6.59 3.12 -13.26
CA GLN A 285 -6.67 2.49 -11.95
C GLN A 285 -5.61 3.02 -10.98
N ASN A 286 -4.40 3.30 -11.48
CA ASN A 286 -3.28 3.62 -10.62
C ASN A 286 -2.90 5.11 -10.66
N ALA A 287 -2.62 5.68 -11.84
CA ALA A 287 -2.06 7.03 -11.93
C ALA A 287 -3.02 8.14 -11.48
N THR A 288 -4.33 7.89 -11.45
CA THR A 288 -5.32 8.83 -10.92
C THR A 288 -5.21 9.03 -9.40
N LEU A 289 -4.56 8.09 -8.70
CA LEU A 289 -4.34 8.09 -7.26
C LEU A 289 -3.05 8.83 -6.85
N ALA A 290 -2.14 9.08 -7.80
CA ALA A 290 -0.81 9.65 -7.52
C ALA A 290 -0.86 11.03 -6.87
N GLY A 291 -1.92 11.82 -7.10
CA GLY A 291 -2.11 13.11 -6.47
C GLY A 291 -2.36 13.03 -4.96
N GLY A 292 -3.01 11.96 -4.50
CA GLY A 292 -3.20 11.70 -3.06
C GLY A 292 -1.88 11.40 -2.37
N VAL A 293 -1.04 10.58 -3.01
CA VAL A 293 0.33 10.29 -2.57
C VAL A 293 1.18 11.57 -2.56
N ALA A 294 1.21 12.30 -3.67
CA ALA A 294 2.14 13.41 -3.87
C ALA A 294 1.86 14.62 -2.98
N VAL A 295 0.64 14.82 -2.51
CA VAL A 295 0.33 15.95 -1.62
C VAL A 295 0.52 15.61 -0.14
N GLY A 296 0.64 14.32 0.22
CA GLY A 296 0.59 13.82 1.59
C GLY A 296 1.47 14.59 2.60
N THR A 297 2.77 14.74 2.33
CA THR A 297 3.70 15.44 3.25
C THR A 297 3.28 16.88 3.54
N CYS A 298 2.74 17.58 2.54
CA CYS A 298 2.34 18.98 2.65
C CYS A 298 0.82 19.18 2.72
N ALA A 299 0.05 18.11 2.93
CA ALA A 299 -1.41 18.17 2.86
C ALA A 299 -1.98 19.17 3.87
N ASP A 300 -1.44 19.19 5.09
CA ASP A 300 -1.84 20.08 6.18
C ASP A 300 -1.11 21.44 6.20
N MET A 301 -0.28 21.72 5.19
CA MET A 301 0.46 22.98 5.08
C MET A 301 -0.30 24.04 4.27
N ALA A 302 -0.02 25.31 4.52
CA ALA A 302 -0.67 26.45 3.86
C ALA A 302 -0.18 26.70 2.41
N ILE A 303 -0.15 25.65 1.58
CA ILE A 303 0.26 25.68 0.16
C ILE A 303 -0.80 26.31 -0.76
N GLY A 304 -2.03 26.45 -0.26
CA GLY A 304 -3.19 26.96 -0.97
C GLY A 304 -3.75 25.97 -2.01
N PRO A 305 -5.03 26.12 -2.40
CA PRO A 305 -5.68 25.26 -3.40
C PRO A 305 -4.90 25.10 -4.71
N PHE A 306 -4.31 26.18 -5.21
CA PHE A 306 -3.50 26.17 -6.42
C PHE A 306 -2.26 25.26 -6.30
N GLY A 307 -1.56 25.31 -5.15
CA GLY A 307 -0.39 24.48 -4.91
C GLY A 307 -0.74 23.00 -4.92
N ALA A 308 -1.84 22.63 -4.26
CA ALA A 308 -2.35 21.27 -4.25
C ALA A 308 -2.71 20.76 -5.65
N MET A 309 -3.42 21.56 -6.45
CA MET A 309 -3.76 21.20 -7.83
C MET A 309 -2.50 21.05 -8.72
N LEU A 310 -1.49 21.91 -8.55
CA LEU A 310 -0.25 21.82 -9.31
C LEU A 310 0.51 20.53 -8.99
N ILE A 311 0.60 20.16 -7.70
CA ILE A 311 1.23 18.91 -7.26
C ILE A 311 0.49 17.71 -7.87
N GLY A 312 -0.84 17.68 -7.77
CA GLY A 312 -1.66 16.62 -8.34
C GLY A 312 -1.52 16.49 -9.85
N PHE A 313 -1.56 17.61 -10.59
CA PHE A 313 -1.37 17.64 -12.04
C PHE A 313 0.00 17.07 -12.45
N LEU A 314 1.08 17.44 -11.75
CA LEU A 314 2.41 16.90 -12.03
C LEU A 314 2.50 15.41 -11.68
N ALA A 315 1.88 14.98 -10.57
CA ALA A 315 1.88 13.59 -10.14
C ALA A 315 1.20 12.67 -11.17
N GLY A 316 0.06 13.06 -11.72
CA GLY A 316 -0.63 12.26 -12.74
C GLY A 316 0.16 12.15 -14.04
N ILE A 317 0.87 13.21 -14.46
CA ILE A 317 1.80 13.14 -15.60
C ILE A 317 2.94 12.16 -15.30
N ILE A 318 3.64 12.35 -14.17
CA ILE A 318 4.80 11.54 -13.79
C ILE A 318 4.42 10.06 -13.66
N SER A 319 3.31 9.76 -12.99
CA SER A 319 2.85 8.40 -12.79
C SER A 319 2.50 7.72 -14.12
N THR A 320 1.70 8.37 -14.99
CA THR A 320 1.32 7.78 -16.28
C THR A 320 2.52 7.55 -17.20
N LEU A 321 3.46 8.50 -17.27
CA LEU A 321 4.71 8.31 -18.03
C LEU A 321 5.59 7.21 -17.40
N GLY A 322 5.56 7.08 -16.08
CA GLY A 322 6.20 6.00 -15.34
C GLY A 322 5.71 4.63 -15.79
N PHE A 323 4.39 4.42 -15.80
CA PHE A 323 3.78 3.18 -16.27
C PHE A 323 4.15 2.89 -17.73
N LYS A 324 4.00 3.87 -18.61
CA LYS A 324 4.21 3.68 -20.05
C LYS A 324 5.67 3.40 -20.43
N PHE A 325 6.61 4.13 -19.82
CA PHE A 325 8.00 4.15 -20.29
C PHE A 325 9.00 3.67 -19.25
N LEU A 326 8.82 3.99 -17.96
CA LEU A 326 9.82 3.68 -16.95
C LEU A 326 9.74 2.24 -16.45
N SER A 327 8.54 1.72 -16.16
CA SER A 327 8.36 0.32 -15.72
C SER A 327 9.02 -0.69 -16.67
N PRO A 328 8.84 -0.61 -18.01
CA PRO A 328 9.54 -1.50 -18.93
C PRO A 328 11.07 -1.38 -18.86
N ILE A 329 11.61 -0.17 -18.68
CA ILE A 329 13.05 0.07 -18.56
C ILE A 329 13.60 -0.54 -17.26
N LEU A 330 12.91 -0.36 -16.13
CA LEU A 330 13.30 -0.94 -14.85
C LEU A 330 13.34 -2.47 -14.91
N ALA A 331 12.34 -3.09 -15.53
CA ALA A 331 12.29 -4.54 -15.71
C ALA A 331 13.41 -5.06 -16.63
N ALA A 332 13.60 -4.42 -17.80
CA ALA A 332 14.53 -4.87 -18.82
C ALA A 332 16.01 -4.63 -18.45
N ASN A 333 16.32 -3.48 -17.85
CA ASN A 333 17.70 -3.03 -17.66
C ASN A 333 18.19 -3.18 -16.22
N LEU A 334 17.29 -3.05 -15.22
CA LEU A 334 17.67 -3.13 -13.81
C LEU A 334 17.22 -4.44 -13.15
N GLY A 335 16.40 -5.25 -13.82
CA GLY A 335 15.87 -6.50 -13.28
C GLY A 335 14.89 -6.27 -12.13
N ILE A 336 14.14 -5.18 -12.18
CA ILE A 336 13.11 -4.85 -11.17
C ILE A 336 11.75 -5.12 -11.80
N GLN A 337 11.17 -6.27 -11.45
CA GLN A 337 9.85 -6.70 -11.93
C GLN A 337 8.78 -6.19 -10.95
N ASP A 338 8.25 -5.01 -11.19
CA ASP A 338 7.24 -4.33 -10.36
C ASP A 338 5.82 -4.58 -10.93
N THR A 339 5.05 -5.46 -10.29
CA THR A 339 3.80 -5.99 -10.87
C THR A 339 2.68 -4.95 -10.91
N CYS A 340 2.44 -4.23 -9.80
CA CYS A 340 1.43 -3.17 -9.77
C CYS A 340 1.98 -1.81 -10.24
N GLY A 341 3.27 -1.73 -10.62
CA GLY A 341 3.92 -0.45 -10.91
C GLY A 341 3.92 0.49 -9.70
N VAL A 342 4.16 -0.05 -8.50
CA VAL A 342 4.13 0.73 -7.25
C VAL A 342 5.18 1.83 -7.23
N HIS A 343 6.26 1.71 -8.02
CA HIS A 343 7.19 2.81 -8.25
C HIS A 343 6.50 4.04 -8.85
N ASN A 344 5.54 3.84 -9.76
CA ASN A 344 4.90 4.91 -10.51
C ASN A 344 3.81 5.63 -9.70
N LEU A 345 3.08 4.88 -8.86
CA LEU A 345 2.04 5.42 -8.00
C LEU A 345 2.57 5.89 -6.64
N HIS A 346 3.40 5.09 -5.97
CA HIS A 346 3.82 5.37 -4.60
C HIS A 346 5.26 5.92 -4.53
N GLY A 347 6.19 5.35 -5.30
CA GLY A 347 7.60 5.73 -5.25
C GLY A 347 7.90 7.15 -5.73
N MET A 348 7.74 7.40 -7.03
CA MET A 348 8.01 8.72 -7.62
C MET A 348 7.08 9.81 -7.08
N PRO A 349 5.76 9.59 -6.94
CA PRO A 349 4.88 10.58 -6.33
C PRO A 349 5.19 10.78 -4.84
N GLY A 350 5.65 9.75 -4.11
CA GLY A 350 6.11 9.88 -2.73
C GLY A 350 7.33 10.78 -2.59
N ILE A 351 8.32 10.63 -3.49
CA ILE A 351 9.46 11.54 -3.59
C ILE A 351 9.00 12.97 -3.94
N LEU A 352 8.09 13.12 -4.91
CA LEU A 352 7.52 14.42 -5.27
C LEU A 352 6.87 15.09 -4.05
N GLY A 353 6.15 14.33 -3.22
CA GLY A 353 5.54 14.85 -2.00
C GLY A 353 6.54 15.25 -0.93
N GLY A 354 7.59 14.45 -0.71
CA GLY A 354 8.69 14.85 0.18
C GLY A 354 9.38 16.14 -0.29
N LEU A 355 9.64 16.28 -1.59
CA LEU A 355 10.18 17.50 -2.19
C LEU A 355 9.23 18.70 -2.04
N ALA A 356 7.94 18.50 -2.28
CA ALA A 356 6.93 19.53 -2.08
C ALA A 356 6.86 19.98 -0.61
N GLY A 357 6.96 19.04 0.34
CA GLY A 357 7.04 19.32 1.78
C GLY A 357 8.28 20.13 2.18
N ILE A 358 9.45 19.78 1.64
CA ILE A 358 10.70 20.54 1.85
C ILE A 358 10.54 21.98 1.35
N VAL A 359 9.99 22.15 0.15
CA VAL A 359 9.75 23.47 -0.45
C VAL A 359 8.72 24.25 0.38
N ALA A 360 7.62 23.62 0.79
CA ALA A 360 6.57 24.27 1.58
C ALA A 360 7.12 24.78 2.93
N VAL A 361 7.90 23.98 3.64
CA VAL A 361 8.56 24.39 4.89
C VAL A 361 9.58 25.51 4.64
N GLN A 362 10.38 25.42 3.58
CA GLN A 362 11.34 26.47 3.21
C GLN A 362 10.67 27.84 2.95
N PHE A 363 9.45 27.83 2.41
CA PHE A 363 8.63 29.03 2.19
C PHE A 363 7.73 29.41 3.39
N GLY A 364 7.95 28.81 4.56
CA GLY A 364 7.22 29.15 5.79
C GLY A 364 5.74 28.76 5.77
N LYS A 365 5.37 27.71 5.01
CA LYS A 365 3.98 27.22 4.97
C LYS A 365 3.59 26.35 6.18
N LYS A 366 4.59 25.92 6.95
CA LYS A 366 4.49 25.27 8.25
C LYS A 366 5.82 25.44 8.98
N ASP A 367 5.78 25.56 10.30
CA ASP A 367 6.98 25.62 11.11
C ASP A 367 7.79 24.32 10.99
N GLY A 368 9.12 24.45 10.89
CA GLY A 368 10.02 23.31 10.76
C GLY A 368 11.32 23.67 10.06
N SER A 369 12.13 22.64 9.77
CA SER A 369 13.38 22.78 9.04
C SER A 369 13.31 22.03 7.72
N ALA A 370 13.54 22.74 6.61
CA ALA A 370 13.66 22.13 5.28
C ALA A 370 14.79 21.08 5.24
N GLY A 371 15.87 21.30 6.00
CA GLY A 371 16.95 20.32 6.15
C GLY A 371 16.51 19.05 6.88
N MET A 372 15.66 19.17 7.89
CA MET A 372 15.11 18.00 8.59
C MET A 372 14.07 17.26 7.76
N GLN A 373 13.27 17.97 6.96
CA GLN A 373 12.39 17.34 5.96
C GLN A 373 13.20 16.54 4.92
N ALA A 374 14.31 17.10 4.43
CA ALA A 374 15.20 16.39 3.52
C ALA A 374 15.87 15.18 4.18
N ALA A 375 16.27 15.30 5.45
CA ALA A 375 16.80 14.18 6.22
C ALA A 375 15.74 13.08 6.44
N ALA A 376 14.48 13.44 6.64
CA ALA A 376 13.38 12.49 6.77
C ALA A 376 13.13 11.71 5.47
N LEU A 377 13.09 12.38 4.33
CA LEU A 377 13.01 11.70 3.02
C LEU A 377 14.20 10.75 2.81
N GLY A 378 15.41 11.22 3.12
CA GLY A 378 16.63 10.41 3.05
C GLY A 378 16.60 9.19 3.97
N SER A 379 16.10 9.36 5.21
CA SER A 379 15.91 8.27 6.18
C SER A 379 14.96 7.22 5.62
N SER A 380 13.77 7.63 5.18
CA SER A 380 12.76 6.72 4.64
C SER A 380 13.28 5.91 3.46
N LEU A 381 13.98 6.55 2.51
CA LEU A 381 14.60 5.85 1.38
C LEU A 381 15.72 4.90 1.83
N GLY A 382 16.56 5.33 2.77
CA GLY A 382 17.68 4.53 3.28
C GLY A 382 17.22 3.27 3.99
N PHE A 383 16.29 3.40 4.95
CA PHE A 383 15.71 2.26 5.67
C PHE A 383 14.94 1.33 4.74
N ALA A 384 14.18 1.89 3.78
CA ALA A 384 13.45 1.10 2.78
C ALA A 384 14.39 0.21 1.94
N LEU A 385 15.44 0.80 1.36
CA LEU A 385 16.37 0.07 0.49
C LEU A 385 17.17 -0.98 1.26
N VAL A 386 17.66 -0.66 2.46
CA VAL A 386 18.43 -1.60 3.30
C VAL A 386 17.52 -2.72 3.82
N GLY A 387 16.39 -2.36 4.43
CA GLY A 387 15.43 -3.32 4.97
C GLY A 387 14.83 -4.22 3.90
N GLY A 388 14.45 -3.66 2.75
CA GLY A 388 13.92 -4.41 1.62
C GLY A 388 14.94 -5.34 0.98
N THR A 389 16.21 -4.93 0.91
CA THR A 389 17.30 -5.81 0.42
C THR A 389 17.50 -7.00 1.36
N ILE A 390 17.58 -6.76 2.68
CA ILE A 390 17.74 -7.83 3.68
C ILE A 390 16.54 -8.79 3.63
N THR A 391 15.33 -8.24 3.61
CA THR A 391 14.09 -9.01 3.54
C THR A 391 14.01 -9.84 2.26
N GLY A 392 14.36 -9.24 1.12
CA GLY A 392 14.42 -9.94 -0.16
C GLY A 392 15.45 -11.08 -0.19
N LEU A 393 16.61 -10.90 0.44
CA LEU A 393 17.61 -11.96 0.59
C LEU A 393 17.09 -13.13 1.45
N ILE A 394 16.37 -12.84 2.54
CA ILE A 394 15.71 -13.86 3.37
C ILE A 394 14.65 -14.59 2.55
N MET A 395 13.75 -13.85 1.88
CA MET A 395 12.68 -14.41 1.04
C MET A 395 13.21 -15.20 -0.16
N LYS A 396 14.46 -14.98 -0.61
CA LYS A 396 15.05 -15.70 -1.74
C LYS A 396 15.36 -17.17 -1.42
N LEU A 397 15.47 -17.54 -0.14
CA LEU A 397 15.79 -18.91 0.24
C LEU A 397 14.73 -19.91 -0.30
N PRO A 398 15.13 -21.07 -0.85
CA PRO A 398 14.23 -22.01 -1.55
C PRO A 398 13.44 -22.92 -0.60
N ILE A 399 12.98 -22.39 0.52
CA ILE A 399 12.28 -23.16 1.57
C ILE A 399 10.84 -22.68 1.81
N TRP A 400 10.52 -21.48 1.32
CA TRP A 400 9.26 -20.78 1.59
C TRP A 400 8.09 -21.19 0.69
N GLY A 401 8.31 -22.14 -0.22
CA GLY A 401 7.28 -22.69 -1.11
C GLY A 401 6.80 -21.71 -2.17
N GLN A 402 7.65 -20.78 -2.58
CA GLN A 402 7.44 -19.89 -3.72
C GLN A 402 7.13 -20.67 -5.02
N PRO A 403 6.33 -20.11 -5.95
CA PRO A 403 6.04 -20.79 -7.20
C PRO A 403 7.27 -20.82 -8.11
N PRO A 404 7.41 -21.83 -8.99
CA PRO A 404 8.32 -21.75 -10.13
C PRO A 404 7.85 -20.65 -11.11
N ASP A 405 8.76 -20.14 -11.95
CA ASP A 405 8.46 -19.00 -12.85
C ASP A 405 7.28 -19.26 -13.81
N GLN A 406 7.05 -20.51 -14.20
CA GLN A 406 5.96 -20.94 -15.10
C GLN A 406 4.56 -20.88 -14.47
N ASN A 407 4.51 -20.78 -13.14
CA ASN A 407 3.29 -20.85 -12.34
C ASN A 407 3.10 -19.55 -11.54
N CYS A 408 3.75 -18.46 -11.94
CA CYS A 408 3.48 -17.14 -11.36
C CYS A 408 2.11 -16.62 -11.81
N PHE A 409 1.53 -15.74 -11.00
CA PHE A 409 0.24 -15.08 -11.27
C PHE A 409 -0.93 -16.06 -11.45
N ASP A 410 -0.91 -17.19 -10.72
CA ASP A 410 -1.93 -18.24 -10.79
C ASP A 410 -2.43 -18.63 -9.38
N ASP A 411 -3.73 -18.49 -9.14
CA ASP A 411 -4.39 -18.83 -7.88
C ASP A 411 -4.40 -20.33 -7.59
N SER A 412 -4.42 -21.18 -8.61
CA SER A 412 -4.50 -22.65 -8.44
C SER A 412 -3.32 -23.26 -7.68
N ILE A 413 -2.26 -22.49 -7.48
CA ILE A 413 -1.09 -22.91 -6.70
C ILE A 413 -1.37 -22.96 -5.20
N TYR A 414 -2.22 -22.06 -4.69
CA TYR A 414 -2.49 -21.94 -3.26
C TYR A 414 -3.98 -22.02 -2.88
N TRP A 415 -4.87 -22.03 -3.87
CA TRP A 415 -6.31 -22.04 -3.67
C TRP A 415 -6.95 -23.23 -4.37
N GLU A 416 -7.99 -23.77 -3.75
CA GLU A 416 -8.96 -24.61 -4.44
C GLU A 416 -9.80 -23.68 -5.33
N VAL A 417 -9.55 -23.74 -6.65
CA VAL A 417 -10.27 -22.92 -7.63
C VAL A 417 -11.53 -23.66 -8.10
N PRO A 418 -12.67 -22.97 -8.30
CA PRO A 418 -13.85 -23.60 -8.88
C PRO A 418 -13.50 -24.25 -10.23
N GLU A 419 -13.93 -25.50 -10.42
CA GLU A 419 -13.79 -26.16 -11.72
C GLU A 419 -14.59 -25.36 -12.77
N GLU A 420 -13.96 -25.04 -13.90
CA GLU A 420 -14.72 -24.59 -15.06
C GLU A 420 -15.60 -25.77 -15.48
N GLU A 421 -16.93 -25.62 -15.41
CA GLU A 421 -17.83 -26.58 -16.06
C GLU A 421 -17.40 -26.60 -17.54
N GLU A 422 -16.75 -27.68 -17.97
CA GLU A 422 -16.47 -27.91 -19.38
C GLU A 422 -17.81 -27.89 -20.12
N GLU A 423 -18.15 -26.74 -20.72
CA GLU A 423 -19.25 -26.67 -21.68
C GLU A 423 -18.94 -27.70 -22.77
N ASN A 424 -19.76 -28.75 -22.80
CA ASN A 424 -19.78 -29.88 -23.74
C ASN A 424 -19.73 -29.46 -25.23
N ASN A 425 -18.61 -28.90 -25.69
CA ASN A 425 -18.39 -28.55 -27.10
C ASN A 425 -17.96 -29.74 -27.95
N GLU A 426 -17.92 -30.97 -27.41
CA GLU A 426 -17.69 -32.19 -28.19
C GLU A 426 -18.96 -32.85 -28.76
N SER A 427 -20.17 -32.30 -28.55
CA SER A 427 -21.41 -32.96 -29.01
C SER A 427 -22.01 -32.49 -30.35
N LEU A 428 -21.40 -31.52 -31.06
CA LEU A 428 -21.99 -30.97 -32.30
C LEU A 428 -21.20 -31.19 -33.61
N THR A 429 -20.08 -31.91 -33.60
CA THR A 429 -19.29 -32.16 -34.83
C THR A 429 -19.35 -33.59 -35.38
N HIS A 430 -20.13 -34.50 -34.77
CA HIS A 430 -20.27 -35.88 -35.26
C HIS A 430 -21.63 -36.26 -35.90
N GLY A 431 -22.48 -35.27 -36.20
CA GLY A 431 -23.86 -35.51 -36.66
C GLY A 431 -24.18 -35.36 -38.16
N GLU A 432 -23.25 -34.97 -39.03
CA GLU A 432 -23.59 -34.61 -40.44
C GLU A 432 -22.72 -35.26 -41.53
N HIS A 433 -22.18 -36.47 -41.31
CA HIS A 433 -21.45 -37.20 -42.36
C HIS A 433 -21.93 -38.63 -42.65
N SER A 434 -23.21 -38.93 -42.36
CA SER A 434 -23.79 -40.23 -42.71
C SER A 434 -25.24 -40.15 -43.24
N LYS A 435 -25.51 -39.27 -44.19
CA LYS A 435 -26.67 -39.38 -45.09
C LYS A 435 -26.32 -38.77 -46.44
N ASN A 436 -25.71 -39.55 -47.32
CA ASN A 436 -25.76 -39.41 -48.79
C ASN A 436 -24.94 -40.54 -49.43
N LYS A 437 -25.45 -41.78 -49.32
CA LYS A 437 -25.01 -42.91 -50.15
C LYS A 437 -26.05 -44.04 -50.09
N ALA A 438 -27.17 -43.84 -50.77
CA ALA A 438 -28.06 -44.90 -51.26
C ALA A 438 -29.16 -44.26 -52.11
N GLU A 439 -28.90 -44.07 -53.40
CA GLU A 439 -29.89 -44.08 -54.49
C GLU A 439 -29.11 -44.01 -55.82
N ALA A 440 -28.73 -45.20 -56.32
CA ALA A 440 -28.40 -45.52 -57.69
C ALA A 440 -28.49 -47.05 -57.86
#